data_AF-A0A1G9GPM0-F1
#
_entry.id   AF-A0A1G9GPM0-F1
#
_cell.length_a   1.000
_cell.length_b   1.000
_cell.length_c   1.000
_cell.angle_alpha   90.00
_cell.angle_beta   90.00
_cell.angle_gamma   90.00
#
_symmetry.space_group_name_H-M   'P 1'
#
loop_
_entity.id
_entity.type
_entity.pdbx_description
1 polymer ?
#
loop_
_entity_poly.entity_id
_entity_poly.type
_entity_poly.pdbx_seq_one_letter_code
_entity_poly.pdbx_strand_id
1 'polypeptide(L)' 'MKQTINIFLSTYFIIIALLYLTMRYTSFNMNAVLFSILCGLFIIIIVILYTKKQISLNIFTVSLIFLTAMMFLTRLIE' A
#
# COMPACT_ATOMS: atom_id res chain seq x y z
N MET A 1 -3.78 6.12 20.36
CA MET A 1 -2.90 5.23 19.56
C MET A 1 -3.51 4.80 18.22
N LYS A 2 -4.76 4.31 18.17
CA LYS A 2 -5.38 3.84 16.91
C LYS A 2 -5.42 4.89 15.79
N GLN A 3 -5.70 6.15 16.12
CA GLN A 3 -5.74 7.24 15.14
C GLN A 3 -4.38 7.53 14.51
N THR A 4 -3.30 7.53 15.31
CA THR A 4 -1.92 7.72 14.83
C THR A 4 -1.52 6.61 13.85
N ILE A 5 -1.91 5.37 14.12
CA ILE A 5 -1.62 4.21 13.24
C ILE A 5 -2.37 4.34 11.91
N ASN A 6 -3.63 4.76 11.95
CA ASN A 6 -4.42 4.98 10.73
C ASN A 6 -3.82 6.11 9.88
N ILE A 7 -3.35 7.19 10.49
CA ILE A 7 -2.66 8.28 9.78
C ILE A 7 -1.38 7.75 9.14
N PHE A 8 -0.56 7.00 9.89
CA PHE A 8 0.66 6.39 9.35
C PHE A 8 0.41 5.49 8.14
N LEU A 9 -0.58 4.60 8.23
CA LEU A 9 -0.96 3.71 7.12
C LEU A 9 -1.47 4.48 5.91
N SER A 10 -2.29 5.51 6.14
CA SER A 10 -2.84 6.35 5.07
C SER A 10 -1.72 7.07 4.33
N THR A 11 -0.79 7.69 5.07
CA THR A 11 0.35 8.39 4.49
C THR A 11 1.23 7.43 3.70
N TYR A 12 1.51 6.25 4.25
CA TYR A 12 2.34 5.26 3.56
C TYR A 12 1.67 4.75 2.27
N PHE A 13 0.35 4.53 2.29
CA PHE A 13 -0.42 4.19 1.09
C PHE A 13 -0.43 5.31 0.04
N ILE A 14 -0.60 6.57 0.46
CA ILE A 14 -0.58 7.72 -0.46
C ILE A 14 0.75 7.81 -1.20
N ILE A 15 1.88 7.58 -0.49
CA ILE A 15 3.20 7.53 -1.11
C ILE A 15 3.25 6.42 -2.17
N ILE A 16 2.80 5.21 -1.84
CA ILE A 16 2.77 4.08 -2.78
C ILE A 16 1.91 4.42 -4.02
N ALA A 17 0.75 5.04 -3.82
CA ALA A 17 -0.15 5.44 -4.91
C ALA A 17 0.49 6.49 -5.82
N LEU A 18 1.15 7.51 -5.25
CA LEU A 18 1.90 8.51 -6.02
C LEU A 18 3.03 7.87 -6.83
N LEU A 19 3.76 6.92 -6.23
CA LEU A 19 4.82 6.19 -6.93
C LEU A 19 4.27 5.37 -8.09
N TYR A 20 3.16 4.66 -7.89
CA TYR A 20 2.47 3.91 -8.95
C TYR A 20 2.03 4.81 -10.11
N LEU A 21 1.36 5.93 -9.79
CA LEU A 21 0.91 6.89 -10.80
C LEU A 21 2.09 7.51 -11.55
N THR A 22 3.18 7.82 -10.84
CA THR A 22 4.40 8.35 -11.46
C THR A 22 5.01 7.33 -12.42
N MET A 23 5.11 6.06 -12.05
CA MET A 23 5.56 5.00 -12.97
C MET A 23 4.67 4.87 -14.20
N ARG A 24 3.35 5.01 -14.04
CA ARG A 24 2.38 4.79 -15.11
C ARG A 24 2.31 5.95 -16.11
N TYR A 25 2.42 7.19 -15.62
CA TYR A 25 2.17 8.39 -16.43
C TYR A 25 3.42 9.22 -16.75
N THR A 26 4.58 8.85 -16.22
CA THR A 26 5.85 9.53 -16.51
C THR A 26 6.90 8.57 -17.01
N SER A 27 7.94 9.08 -17.68
CA SER A 27 9.13 8.32 -18.10
C SER A 27 10.02 7.91 -16.93
N PHE A 28 9.60 8.16 -15.68
CA PHE A 28 10.37 7.84 -14.49
C PHE A 28 10.39 6.33 -14.30
N ASN A 29 11.47 5.71 -14.78
CA ASN A 29 11.67 4.28 -14.72
C ASN A 29 12.10 3.88 -13.30
N MET A 30 11.17 3.98 -12.35
CA MET A 30 11.41 3.48 -11.02
C MET A 30 11.43 1.95 -11.06
N ASN A 31 12.37 1.36 -10.32
CA ASN A 31 12.59 -0.08 -10.34
C ASN A 31 11.31 -0.81 -9.88
N ALA A 32 10.72 -1.60 -10.79
CA ALA A 32 9.50 -2.37 -10.53
C ALA A 32 9.64 -3.28 -9.30
N VAL A 33 10.85 -3.79 -9.05
CA VAL A 33 11.15 -4.62 -7.88
C VAL A 33 10.97 -3.82 -6.58
N LEU A 34 11.44 -2.58 -6.54
CA LEU A 34 11.28 -1.72 -5.35
C LEU A 34 9.82 -1.43 -5.06
N PHE A 35 9.01 -1.13 -6.08
CA PHE A 35 7.57 -0.92 -5.90
C PHE A 35 6.87 -2.17 -5.37
N SER A 36 7.19 -3.33 -5.93
CA SER A 36 6.64 -4.61 -5.50
C SER A 36 6.99 -4.91 -4.03
N ILE A 37 8.23 -4.64 -3.62
CA ILE A 37 8.66 -4.79 -2.22
C ILE A 37 7.89 -3.84 -1.31
N LEU A 38 7.70 -2.57 -1.70
CA LEU A 38 6.95 -1.58 -0.90
C LEU A 38 5.48 -1.97 -0.72
N CYS A 39 4.81 -2.43 -1.78
CA CYS A 39 3.44 -2.95 -1.70
C CYS A 39 3.36 -4.19 -0.79
N GLY A 40 4.30 -5.12 -0.92
CA GLY A 40 4.38 -6.31 -0.06
C GLY A 40 4.57 -5.95 1.41
N LEU A 41 5.51 -5.05 1.71
CA LEU A 41 5.75 -4.53 3.06
C LEU A 41 4.49 -3.88 3.64
N PHE A 42 3.76 -3.09 2.85
CA PHE A 42 2.52 -2.47 3.30
C PHE A 42 1.48 -3.50 3.75
N ILE A 43 1.28 -4.56 2.95
CA ILE A 43 0.34 -5.65 3.28
C ILE A 43 0.80 -6.37 4.55
N ILE A 44 2.09 -6.71 4.66
CA ILE A 44 2.65 -7.36 5.86
C ILE A 44 2.45 -6.50 7.11
N ILE A 45 2.70 -5.19 7.02
CA ILE A 45 2.51 -4.26 8.13
C ILE A 45 1.04 -4.26 8.58
N ILE A 46 0.09 -4.21 7.66
CA ILE A 46 -1.34 -4.27 7.99
C ILE A 46 -1.68 -5.59 8.69
N VAL A 47 -1.18 -6.71 8.18
CA VAL A 47 -1.40 -8.04 8.78
C VAL A 47 -0.85 -8.10 10.21
N ILE A 48 0.38 -7.63 10.44
CA ILE A 48 1.00 -7.61 11.78
C ILE A 48 0.19 -6.73 12.74
N LEU A 49 -0.21 -5.54 12.30
CA LEU A 49 -0.95 -4.60 13.13
C LEU A 49 -2.38 -5.10 13.43
N TYR A 50 -3.00 -5.84 12.50
CA TYR A 50 -4.26 -6.53 12.72
C TYR A 50 -4.12 -7.67 13.74
N THR A 51 -3.12 -8.55 13.60
CA THR A 51 -2.87 -9.65 14.54
C THR A 51 -2.60 -9.14 15.96
N LYS A 52 -1.89 -8.01 16.08
CA LYS A 52 -1.66 -7.33 17.37
C LYS A 52 -2.88 -6.55 17.89
N LYS A 53 -4.04 -6.62 17.22
CA LYS A 53 -5.28 -5.90 17.55
C LYS A 53 -5.10 -4.38 17.68
N GLN A 54 -4.07 -3.82 17.03
CA GLN A 54 -3.81 -2.38 17.04
C GLN A 54 -4.72 -1.63 16.07
N ILE A 55 -5.27 -2.33 15.08
CA ILE A 55 -6.21 -1.80 14.09
C ILE A 55 -7.36 -2.79 13.95
N SER A 56 -8.55 -2.27 13.68
CA SER A 56 -9.69 -3.06 13.23
C SER A 56 -9.77 -3.07 11.70
N LEU A 57 -10.19 -4.20 11.13
CA LEU A 57 -10.56 -4.28 9.71
C LEU A 57 -11.85 -3.49 9.52
N ASN A 58 -11.71 -2.22 9.16
CA ASN A 58 -12.81 -1.36 8.78
C ASN A 58 -12.83 -1.24 7.25
N ILE A 59 -13.92 -0.69 6.71
CA ILE A 59 -14.07 -0.42 5.26
C ILE A 59 -12.82 0.28 4.71
N PHE A 60 -12.30 1.29 5.43
CA PHE A 60 -11.08 2.00 5.05
C PHE A 60 -9.86 1.08 4.87
N THR A 61 -9.56 0.24 5.87
CA THR A 61 -8.41 -0.68 5.84
C THR A 61 -8.53 -1.71 4.72
N VAL A 62 -9.74 -2.21 4.49
CA VAL A 62 -10.05 -3.16 3.40
C VAL A 62 -9.87 -2.49 2.04
N SER A 63 -10.36 -1.26 1.87
CA SER A 63 -10.16 -0.48 0.64
C SER A 63 -8.69 -0.27 0.34
N LEU A 64 -7.86 0.06 1.34
CA LEU A 64 -6.41 0.19 1.17
C LEU A 64 -5.78 -1.11 0.67
N ILE A 65 -6.07 -2.25 1.31
CA ILE A 65 -5.54 -3.56 0.88
C ILE A 65 -5.95 -3.88 -0.55
N PHE A 66 -7.24 -3.69 -0.88
CA PHE A 66 -7.77 -3.99 -2.20
C PHE A 66 -7.13 -3.13 -3.30
N LEU A 67 -6.99 -1.82 -3.07
CA LEU A 67 -6.31 -0.92 -4.00
C LEU A 67 -4.84 -1.29 -4.17
N THR A 68 -4.11 -1.59 -3.08
CA THR A 68 -2.72 -2.03 -3.17
C THR A 68 -2.59 -3.32 -3.99
N ALA A 69 -3.50 -4.28 -3.78
CA ALA A 69 -3.53 -5.52 -4.55
C ALA A 69 -3.79 -5.26 -6.04
N MET A 70 -4.74 -4.38 -6.38
CA MET A 70 -5.03 -3.98 -7.76
C MET A 70 -3.83 -3.31 -8.44
N MET A 71 -3.16 -2.38 -7.76
CA MET A 71 -1.94 -1.74 -8.27
C MET A 71 -0.82 -2.76 -8.54
N PHE A 72 -0.65 -3.71 -7.62
CA PHE A 72 0.34 -4.77 -7.76
C PHE A 72 0.02 -5.73 -8.92
N LEU A 73 -1.24 -6.15 -9.07
CA LEU A 73 -1.69 -7.00 -10.18
C LEU A 73 -1.52 -6.30 -11.53
N THR A 74 -1.90 -5.03 -11.63
CA THR A 74 -1.76 -4.26 -12.87
C THR A 74 -0.29 -4.19 -13.30
N ARG A 75 0.62 -4.03 -12.34
CA ARG A 75 2.07 -4.00 -12.58
C ARG A 75 2.65 -5.37 -12.97
N LEU A 76 2.04 -6.48 -12.56
CA LEU A 76 2.49 -7.82 -12.94
C LEU A 76 2.01 -8.24 -14.35
N ILE A 77 0.98 -7.56 -14.86
CA ILE A 77 0.37 -7.86 -16.17
C ILE A 77 1.01 -7.01 -17.28
N GLU A 78 1.53 -5.82 -16.96
CA GLU A 78 2.37 -4.98 -17.86
C GLU A 78 3.78 -5.55 -18.03
#